data_AF-A0A5K3EV23-F1
#
_entry.id   AF-A0A5K3EV23-F1
#
_cell.length_a   1.000
_cell.length_b   1.000
_cell.length_c   1.000
_cell.angle_alpha   90.00
_cell.angle_beta   90.00
_cell.angle_gamma   90.00
#
_symmetry.space_group_name_H-M   'P 1'
#
loop_
_entity.id
_entity.type
_entity.pdbx_description
1 polymer ?
#
loop_
_entity_poly.entity_id
_entity_poly.type
_entity_poly.pdbx_seq_one_letter_code
_entity_poly.pdbx_strand_id
1 'polypeptide(L)'
;MLATDDSSEAHVISLVLFSLLETDPKNTLVGIFNQIISGNSKLTKENLIKFVSQNYKLLPESRVNTELEEFLVEYAIKVLRDVPEIKLIQVIPIISSLKCISSLQERQKLVNVLTDQVIQAVPDFNPLDASCIAHVREGGNQVARFLSKNASAGSFLKYVLTKVVPNISLMKNPLDQRNILHLVAKLCLHPGESFKSSSLQDSQKMLLPLYNYLMEVLPDVPSDPNQFFHSSGVSTLGDKVLAAAFTLECLLYALLNLVQFHPLFFGMAELAEDDDSLREGVCRLQSLRHKVQYLARLIQSHKSTIIARWQLTFNKDLYPDVTSLVVRSVRTFPRILLLTCSHFPFS
;
A
#
# COMPACT_ATOMS: atom_id res chain seq x y z
N MET A 1 -29.54 17.22 -19.13
CA MET A 1 -28.92 17.93 -20.28
C MET A 1 -27.58 17.31 -20.64
N LEU A 2 -26.60 17.15 -19.74
CA LEU A 2 -25.35 16.38 -20.00
C LEU A 2 -25.51 14.86 -20.20
N ALA A 3 -26.74 14.39 -20.45
CA ALA A 3 -27.07 13.00 -20.79
C ALA A 3 -27.46 12.85 -22.27
N THR A 4 -27.29 13.91 -23.08
CA THR A 4 -27.62 13.89 -24.51
C THR A 4 -26.57 13.10 -25.28
N ASP A 5 -27.03 12.28 -26.23
CA ASP A 5 -26.18 11.55 -27.18
C ASP A 5 -25.75 12.44 -28.37
N ASP A 6 -26.32 13.64 -28.50
CA ASP A 6 -25.95 14.60 -29.54
C ASP A 6 -24.68 15.37 -29.13
N SER A 7 -23.60 15.09 -29.86
CA SER A 7 -22.30 15.75 -29.66
C SER A 7 -22.32 17.27 -29.79
N SER A 8 -23.23 17.81 -30.63
CA SER A 8 -23.36 19.25 -30.84
C SER A 8 -24.07 19.93 -29.66
N GLU A 9 -25.15 19.32 -29.16
CA GLU A 9 -25.86 19.77 -27.97
C GLU A 9 -24.95 19.68 -26.73
N ALA A 10 -24.22 18.57 -26.57
CA ALA A 10 -23.26 18.39 -25.48
C ALA A 10 -22.17 19.48 -25.50
N HIS A 11 -21.69 19.86 -26.68
CA HIS A 11 -20.71 20.94 -26.82
C HIS A 11 -21.27 22.29 -26.41
N VAL A 12 -22.47 22.65 -26.87
CA VAL A 12 -23.15 23.90 -26.49
C VAL A 12 -23.40 23.94 -24.98
N ILE A 13 -23.87 22.85 -24.38
CA ILE A 13 -24.08 22.74 -22.94
C ILE A 13 -22.76 22.96 -22.18
N SER A 14 -21.66 22.37 -22.65
CA SER A 14 -20.34 22.56 -22.06
C SER A 14 -19.88 24.02 -22.12
N LEU A 15 -20.11 24.72 -23.23
CA LEU A 15 -19.77 26.14 -23.37
C LEU A 15 -20.57 27.02 -22.40
N VAL A 16 -21.89 26.79 -22.28
CA VAL A 16 -22.75 27.54 -21.36
C VAL A 16 -22.34 27.30 -19.90
N LEU A 17 -22.10 26.03 -19.53
CA LEU A 17 -21.61 25.69 -18.19
C LEU A 17 -20.24 26.32 -17.90
N PHE A 18 -19.35 26.38 -18.89
CA PHE A 18 -18.06 27.03 -18.73
C PHE A 18 -18.19 28.53 -18.51
N SER A 19 -19.07 29.20 -19.28
CA SER A 19 -19.35 30.64 -19.08
C SER A 19 -19.91 30.94 -17.69
N LEU A 20 -20.78 30.08 -17.15
CA LEU A 20 -21.24 30.18 -15.76
C LEU A 20 -20.10 29.96 -14.76
N LEU A 21 -19.24 28.98 -15.02
CA LEU A 21 -18.07 28.68 -14.19
C LEU A 21 -17.07 29.85 -14.16
N GLU A 22 -16.89 30.58 -15.26
CA GLU A 22 -16.04 31.79 -15.31
C GLU A 22 -16.66 32.97 -14.55
N THR A 23 -17.99 33.09 -14.60
CA THR A 23 -18.73 34.21 -14.00
C THR A 23 -18.85 34.05 -12.48
N ASP A 24 -19.25 32.87 -12.03
CA ASP A 24 -19.44 32.52 -10.62
C ASP A 24 -18.99 31.06 -10.37
N PRO A 25 -17.67 30.86 -10.17
CA PRO A 25 -17.11 29.51 -10.04
C PRO A 25 -17.72 28.72 -8.88
N LYS A 26 -17.90 29.36 -7.72
CA LYS A 26 -18.31 28.69 -6.48
C LYS A 26 -19.75 28.17 -6.61
N ASN A 27 -20.70 29.03 -6.96
CA ASN A 27 -22.11 28.61 -7.05
C ASN A 27 -22.35 27.63 -8.20
N THR A 28 -21.62 27.80 -9.32
CA THR A 28 -21.68 26.85 -10.44
C THR A 28 -21.20 25.47 -10.02
N LEU A 29 -20.07 25.38 -9.31
CA LEU A 29 -19.56 24.11 -8.80
C LEU A 29 -20.50 23.48 -7.76
N VAL A 30 -21.11 24.26 -6.86
CA VAL A 30 -22.16 23.76 -5.94
C VAL A 30 -23.28 23.07 -6.73
N GLY A 31 -23.79 23.71 -7.79
CA GLY A 31 -24.83 23.14 -8.66
C GLY A 31 -24.38 21.84 -9.33
N ILE A 32 -23.16 21.83 -9.88
CA ILE A 32 -22.56 20.64 -10.52
C ILE A 32 -22.45 19.49 -9.51
N PHE A 33 -21.85 19.73 -8.34
CA PHE A 33 -21.62 18.68 -7.37
C PHE A 33 -22.89 18.16 -6.71
N ASN A 34 -23.88 19.02 -6.46
CA ASN A 34 -25.19 18.57 -6.01
C ASN A 34 -25.81 17.61 -7.03
N GLN A 35 -25.58 17.84 -8.33
CA GLN A 35 -26.08 16.95 -9.36
C GLN A 35 -25.24 15.69 -9.57
N ILE A 36 -23.95 15.72 -9.21
CA ILE A 36 -23.13 14.50 -9.11
C ILE A 36 -23.64 13.62 -7.96
N ILE A 37 -23.94 14.22 -6.80
CA ILE A 37 -24.34 13.49 -5.58
C ILE A 37 -25.78 12.97 -5.70
N SER A 38 -26.72 13.86 -6.02
CA SER A 38 -28.16 13.55 -6.01
C SER A 38 -28.71 13.09 -7.36
N GLY A 39 -27.92 13.17 -8.43
CA GLY A 39 -28.36 12.81 -9.78
C GLY A 39 -28.57 11.30 -9.95
N ASN A 40 -29.60 10.91 -10.70
CA ASN A 40 -29.93 9.48 -10.89
C ASN A 40 -29.13 8.80 -12.02
N SER A 41 -28.60 9.57 -12.98
CA SER A 41 -27.90 9.00 -14.15
C SER A 41 -26.40 8.94 -13.94
N LYS A 42 -25.84 7.72 -13.92
CA LYS A 42 -24.39 7.48 -13.85
C LYS A 42 -23.63 8.22 -14.95
N LEU A 43 -24.12 8.16 -16.19
CA LEU A 43 -23.50 8.84 -17.34
C LEU A 43 -23.39 10.35 -17.09
N THR A 44 -24.45 10.96 -16.54
CA THR A 44 -24.43 12.39 -16.20
C THR A 44 -23.39 12.70 -15.13
N LYS A 45 -23.27 11.87 -14.09
CA LYS A 45 -22.26 12.05 -13.02
C LYS A 45 -20.84 11.99 -13.59
N GLU A 46 -20.55 11.00 -14.44
CA GLU A 46 -19.24 10.84 -15.09
C GLU A 46 -18.91 12.03 -16.01
N ASN A 47 -19.89 12.50 -16.81
CA ASN A 47 -19.73 13.65 -17.68
C ASN A 47 -19.47 14.94 -16.89
N LEU A 48 -20.17 15.14 -15.76
CA LEU A 48 -19.95 16.29 -14.87
C LEU A 48 -18.55 16.28 -14.25
N ILE A 49 -18.07 15.13 -13.76
CA ILE A 49 -16.72 15.00 -13.21
C ILE A 49 -15.67 15.28 -14.29
N LYS A 50 -15.87 14.73 -15.50
CA LYS A 50 -15.00 15.00 -16.64
C LYS A 50 -14.98 16.49 -16.98
N PHE A 51 -16.15 17.13 -17.03
CA PHE A 51 -16.28 18.56 -17.26
C PHE A 51 -15.47 19.36 -16.22
N VAL A 52 -15.64 19.11 -14.92
CA VAL A 52 -14.89 19.81 -13.87
C VAL A 52 -13.38 19.59 -14.04
N SER A 53 -12.94 18.35 -14.27
CA SER A 53 -11.52 18.02 -14.41
C SER A 53 -10.81 18.73 -15.58
N GLN A 54 -11.54 18.99 -16.66
CA GLN A 54 -11.02 19.62 -17.87
C GLN A 54 -11.09 21.15 -17.79
N ASN A 55 -12.16 21.69 -17.23
CA ASN A 55 -12.46 23.11 -17.30
C ASN A 55 -11.96 23.90 -16.09
N TYR A 56 -11.84 23.28 -14.91
CA TYR A 56 -11.32 23.96 -13.73
C TYR A 56 -9.92 24.55 -13.95
N LYS A 57 -9.05 23.80 -14.64
CA LYS A 57 -7.68 24.21 -14.96
C LYS A 57 -7.58 25.39 -15.93
N LEU A 58 -8.67 25.69 -16.63
CA LEU A 58 -8.75 26.79 -17.60
C LEU A 58 -9.18 28.10 -16.94
N LEU A 59 -9.62 28.06 -15.69
CA LEU A 59 -10.02 29.26 -14.97
C LEU A 59 -8.81 30.19 -14.74
N PRO A 60 -8.98 31.51 -14.91
CA PRO A 60 -7.93 32.48 -14.60
C PRO A 60 -7.51 32.36 -13.13
N GLU A 61 -6.21 32.46 -12.84
CA GLU A 61 -5.69 32.37 -11.46
C GLU A 61 -6.31 33.41 -10.52
N SER A 62 -6.74 34.57 -11.04
CA SER A 62 -7.45 35.60 -10.28
C SER A 62 -8.82 35.17 -9.73
N ARG A 63 -9.41 34.11 -10.30
CA ARG A 63 -10.70 33.53 -9.89
C ARG A 63 -10.54 32.26 -9.04
N VAL A 64 -9.32 31.71 -8.97
CA VAL A 64 -9.01 30.50 -8.21
C VAL A 64 -8.33 30.90 -6.90
N ASN A 65 -9.14 31.04 -5.85
CA ASN A 65 -8.65 31.31 -4.50
C ASN A 65 -8.60 30.02 -3.66
N THR A 66 -7.91 30.07 -2.52
CA THR A 66 -7.77 28.92 -1.61
C THR A 66 -9.12 28.39 -1.13
N GLU A 67 -10.10 29.26 -0.86
CA GLU A 67 -11.44 28.85 -0.42
C GLU A 67 -12.16 27.98 -1.47
N LEU A 68 -12.02 28.31 -2.76
CA LEU A 68 -12.59 27.52 -3.84
C LEU A 68 -11.91 26.15 -3.96
N GLU A 69 -10.60 26.09 -3.74
CA GLU A 69 -9.86 24.83 -3.75
C GLU A 69 -10.23 23.94 -2.56
N GLU A 70 -10.29 24.50 -1.35
CA GLU A 70 -10.75 23.78 -0.15
C GLU A 70 -12.17 23.24 -0.33
N PHE A 71 -13.05 24.05 -0.92
CA PHE A 71 -14.39 23.63 -1.31
C PHE A 71 -14.36 22.44 -2.28
N LEU A 72 -13.49 22.47 -3.31
CA LEU A 72 -13.34 21.37 -4.25
C LEU A 72 -12.81 20.09 -3.60
N VAL A 73 -11.88 20.19 -2.64
CA VAL A 73 -11.42 19.04 -1.86
C VAL A 73 -12.58 18.44 -1.06
N GLU A 74 -13.36 19.26 -0.36
CA GLU A 74 -14.50 18.81 0.43
C GLU A 74 -15.53 18.07 -0.42
N TYR A 75 -15.89 18.63 -1.58
CA TYR A 75 -16.85 18.01 -2.47
C TYR A 75 -16.29 16.78 -3.21
N ALA A 76 -15.02 16.77 -3.58
CA ALA A 76 -14.36 15.58 -4.10
C ALA A 76 -14.42 14.43 -3.09
N ILE A 77 -14.11 14.71 -1.82
CA ILE A 77 -14.24 13.78 -0.70
C ILE A 77 -15.69 13.30 -0.53
N LYS A 78 -16.66 14.22 -0.61
CA LYS A 78 -18.08 13.91 -0.49
C LYS A 78 -18.58 13.01 -1.62
N VAL A 79 -18.21 13.30 -2.87
CA VAL A 79 -18.53 12.46 -4.03
C VAL A 79 -18.00 11.05 -3.85
N LEU A 80 -16.75 10.88 -3.41
CA LEU A 80 -16.17 9.57 -3.18
C LEU A 80 -16.91 8.77 -2.09
N ARG A 81 -17.51 9.47 -1.12
CA ARG A 81 -18.24 8.85 -0.01
C ARG A 81 -19.67 8.50 -0.38
N ASP A 82 -20.37 9.43 -1.01
CA ASP A 82 -21.82 9.36 -1.19
C ASP A 82 -22.21 8.78 -2.55
N VAL A 83 -21.24 8.62 -3.48
CA VAL A 83 -21.48 8.17 -4.85
C VAL A 83 -20.62 6.94 -5.17
N PRO A 84 -21.10 5.71 -4.87
CA PRO A 84 -20.32 4.49 -5.02
C PRO A 84 -20.00 4.15 -6.49
N GLU A 85 -20.76 4.70 -7.45
CA GLU A 85 -20.46 4.51 -8.88
C GLU A 85 -19.19 5.23 -9.32
N ILE A 86 -18.80 6.29 -8.62
CA ILE A 86 -17.67 7.14 -8.95
C ILE A 86 -16.43 6.64 -8.22
N LYS A 87 -15.41 6.31 -9.00
CA LYS A 87 -14.13 5.79 -8.47
C LYS A 87 -13.15 6.93 -8.30
N LEU A 88 -12.23 6.80 -7.35
CA LEU A 88 -11.19 7.81 -7.11
C LEU A 88 -10.38 8.17 -8.35
N ILE A 89 -10.12 7.22 -9.25
CA ILE A 89 -9.41 7.50 -10.50
C ILE A 89 -10.08 8.61 -11.35
N GLN A 90 -11.41 8.75 -11.28
CA GLN A 90 -12.16 9.80 -11.98
C GLN A 90 -12.03 11.16 -11.29
N VAL A 91 -11.79 11.18 -9.97
CA VAL A 91 -11.71 12.41 -9.16
C VAL A 91 -10.25 12.89 -8.96
N ILE A 92 -9.26 12.00 -9.09
CA ILE A 92 -7.82 12.33 -8.99
C ILE A 92 -7.42 13.51 -9.88
N PRO A 93 -7.85 13.62 -11.16
CA PRO A 93 -7.49 14.75 -12.00
C PRO A 93 -7.93 16.11 -11.45
N ILE A 94 -9.05 16.14 -10.71
CA ILE A 94 -9.52 17.33 -10.00
C ILE A 94 -8.60 17.58 -8.81
N ILE A 95 -8.47 16.60 -7.91
CA ILE A 95 -7.70 16.71 -6.66
C ILE A 95 -6.24 17.12 -6.92
N SER A 96 -5.58 16.48 -7.89
CA SER A 96 -4.17 16.76 -8.24
C SER A 96 -3.95 18.12 -8.90
N SER A 97 -5.01 18.80 -9.32
CA SER A 97 -4.93 20.15 -9.89
C SER A 97 -5.06 21.26 -8.85
N LEU A 98 -5.45 20.93 -7.62
CA LEU A 98 -5.65 21.89 -6.54
C LEU A 98 -4.32 22.19 -5.86
N LYS A 99 -3.96 23.47 -5.70
CA LYS A 99 -2.73 23.89 -5.03
C LYS A 99 -2.81 23.59 -3.52
N CYS A 100 -3.99 23.72 -2.91
CA CYS A 100 -4.23 23.50 -1.47
C CYS A 100 -4.01 22.04 -1.01
N ILE A 101 -4.13 21.06 -1.91
CA ILE A 101 -3.81 19.64 -1.62
C ILE A 101 -2.32 19.46 -1.30
N SER A 102 -1.48 20.46 -1.59
CA SER A 102 -0.10 20.44 -1.17
C SER A 102 0.06 20.64 0.34
N SER A 103 -0.95 21.20 1.02
CA SER A 103 -0.95 21.34 2.46
C SER A 103 -1.01 19.99 3.16
N LEU A 104 -0.38 19.90 4.32
CA LEU A 104 -0.34 18.67 5.10
C LEU A 104 -1.74 18.23 5.57
N GLN A 105 -2.53 19.19 6.06
CA GLN A 105 -3.82 18.94 6.68
C GLN A 105 -4.82 18.35 5.69
N GLU A 106 -4.91 18.91 4.47
CA GLU A 106 -5.84 18.42 3.45
C GLU A 106 -5.46 17.03 2.93
N ARG A 107 -4.15 16.73 2.79
CA ARG A 107 -3.71 15.36 2.45
C ARG A 107 -4.08 14.37 3.52
N GLN A 108 -3.86 14.69 4.80
CA GLN A 108 -4.21 13.80 5.89
C GLN A 108 -5.72 13.57 5.97
N LYS A 109 -6.53 14.62 5.75
CA LYS A 109 -7.99 14.52 5.67
C LYS A 109 -8.42 13.57 4.53
N LEU A 110 -7.81 13.69 3.36
CA LEU A 110 -8.08 12.79 2.23
C LEU A 110 -7.67 11.35 2.53
N VAL A 111 -6.48 11.13 3.11
CA VAL A 111 -6.01 9.81 3.54
C VAL A 111 -6.98 9.18 4.54
N ASN A 112 -7.46 9.95 5.51
CA ASN A 112 -8.42 9.46 6.51
C ASN A 112 -9.74 9.04 5.87
N VAL A 113 -10.33 9.86 4.99
CA VAL A 113 -11.61 9.49 4.37
C VAL A 113 -11.48 8.27 3.47
N LEU A 114 -10.41 8.18 2.66
CA LEU A 114 -10.17 6.99 1.83
C LEU A 114 -9.94 5.75 2.70
N THR A 115 -9.24 5.89 3.82
CA THR A 115 -9.06 4.81 4.79
C THR A 115 -10.39 4.35 5.37
N ASP A 116 -11.22 5.29 5.83
CA ASP A 116 -12.52 5.00 6.43
C ASP A 116 -13.44 4.31 5.43
N GLN A 117 -13.45 4.73 4.16
CA GLN A 117 -14.22 4.08 3.10
C GLN A 117 -13.82 2.62 2.92
N VAL A 118 -12.51 2.33 2.85
CA VAL A 118 -12.02 0.96 2.68
C VAL A 118 -12.39 0.10 3.88
N ILE A 119 -12.21 0.62 5.10
CA ILE A 119 -12.51 -0.11 6.33
C ILE A 119 -14.02 -0.32 6.51
N GLN A 120 -14.86 0.65 6.17
CA GLN A 120 -16.31 0.53 6.26
C GLN A 120 -16.88 -0.45 5.22
N ALA A 121 -16.31 -0.48 4.01
CA ALA A 121 -16.71 -1.43 2.98
C ALA A 121 -16.26 -2.86 3.29
N VAL A 122 -15.12 -3.01 3.98
CA VAL A 122 -14.53 -4.31 4.33
C VAL A 122 -14.09 -4.32 5.80
N PRO A 123 -15.02 -4.32 6.77
CA PRO A 123 -14.64 -4.32 8.19
C PRO A 123 -14.02 -5.65 8.61
N ASP A 124 -14.53 -6.75 8.04
CA ASP A 124 -14.00 -8.09 8.20
C ASP A 124 -13.51 -8.62 6.86
N PHE A 125 -12.22 -8.92 6.80
CA PHE A 125 -11.55 -9.32 5.58
C PHE A 125 -11.78 -10.81 5.29
N ASN A 126 -12.33 -11.12 4.12
CA ASN A 126 -12.52 -12.48 3.64
C ASN A 126 -11.49 -12.83 2.54
N PRO A 127 -10.52 -13.73 2.78
CA PRO A 127 -9.49 -14.10 1.81
C PRO A 127 -9.98 -14.95 0.63
N LEU A 128 -11.24 -15.40 0.66
CA LEU A 128 -11.85 -16.20 -0.40
C LEU A 128 -12.72 -15.37 -1.35
N ASP A 129 -13.07 -14.14 -0.95
CA ASP A 129 -13.87 -13.23 -1.77
C ASP A 129 -12.96 -12.29 -2.59
N ALA A 130 -12.97 -12.46 -3.91
CA ALA A 130 -12.21 -11.63 -4.83
C ALA A 130 -12.63 -10.15 -4.79
N SER A 131 -13.90 -9.85 -4.47
CA SER A 131 -14.39 -8.47 -4.36
C SER A 131 -13.78 -7.77 -3.14
N CYS A 132 -13.82 -8.43 -1.98
CA CYS A 132 -13.15 -8.00 -0.75
C CYS A 132 -11.65 -7.73 -0.96
N ILE A 133 -10.92 -8.67 -1.57
CA ILE A 133 -9.50 -8.52 -1.88
C ILE A 133 -9.26 -7.33 -2.81
N ALA A 134 -10.04 -7.21 -3.89
CA ALA A 134 -9.90 -6.13 -4.86
C ALA A 134 -10.17 -4.76 -4.21
N HIS A 135 -11.14 -4.67 -3.31
CA HIS A 135 -11.50 -3.44 -2.61
C HIS A 135 -10.34 -2.94 -1.72
N VAL A 136 -9.78 -3.83 -0.88
CA VAL A 136 -8.63 -3.48 -0.03
C VAL A 136 -7.40 -3.13 -0.89
N ARG A 137 -7.14 -3.89 -1.95
CA ARG A 137 -6.00 -3.65 -2.86
C ARG A 137 -6.11 -2.31 -3.57
N GLU A 138 -7.26 -2.01 -4.18
CA GLU A 138 -7.47 -0.79 -4.95
C GLU A 138 -7.54 0.44 -4.04
N GLY A 139 -8.40 0.39 -3.01
CA GLY A 139 -8.53 1.48 -2.04
C GLY A 139 -7.23 1.72 -1.26
N GLY A 140 -6.47 0.66 -0.95
CA GLY A 140 -5.17 0.81 -0.32
C GLY A 140 -4.11 1.43 -1.23
N ASN A 141 -4.07 1.08 -2.52
CA ASN A 141 -3.18 1.74 -3.48
C ASN A 141 -3.53 3.22 -3.64
N GLN A 142 -4.81 3.55 -3.53
CA GLN A 142 -5.29 4.92 -3.56
C GLN A 142 -4.83 5.71 -2.32
N VAL A 143 -5.03 5.16 -1.12
CA VAL A 143 -4.49 5.72 0.13
C VAL A 143 -2.98 5.95 0.01
N ALA A 144 -2.25 4.95 -0.49
CA ALA A 144 -0.79 5.00 -0.63
C ALA A 144 -0.28 6.16 -1.51
N ARG A 145 -1.07 6.66 -2.48
CA ARG A 145 -0.68 7.78 -3.35
C ARG A 145 -0.60 9.12 -2.62
N PHE A 146 -1.31 9.27 -1.51
CA PHE A 146 -1.35 10.51 -0.74
C PHE A 146 -0.46 10.48 0.51
N LEU A 147 0.25 9.37 0.75
CA LEU A 147 1.16 9.26 1.88
C LEU A 147 2.43 10.08 1.65
N SER A 148 2.96 10.60 2.74
CA SER A 148 4.23 11.31 2.77
C SER A 148 4.82 11.26 4.18
N LYS A 149 6.03 11.79 4.39
CA LYS A 149 6.65 11.85 5.73
C LYS A 149 5.74 12.41 6.83
N ASN A 150 4.81 13.30 6.46
CA ASN A 150 3.92 13.97 7.39
C ASN A 150 2.46 13.48 7.28
N ALA A 151 2.06 12.86 6.15
CA ALA A 151 0.72 12.32 5.95
C ALA A 151 0.76 10.79 5.99
N SER A 152 0.08 10.18 6.96
CA SER A 152 0.20 8.77 7.28
C SER A 152 -1.16 8.07 7.31
N ALA A 153 -1.18 6.78 6.96
CA ALA A 153 -2.37 5.95 7.05
C ALA A 153 -2.26 4.96 8.22
N GLY A 154 -2.00 5.48 9.42
CA GLY A 154 -1.78 4.63 10.60
C GLY A 154 -2.98 3.74 10.92
N SER A 155 -4.21 4.26 10.85
CA SER A 155 -5.43 3.47 11.03
C SER A 155 -5.56 2.36 9.97
N PHE A 156 -5.26 2.66 8.71
CA PHE A 156 -5.29 1.66 7.64
C PHE A 156 -4.21 0.59 7.84
N LEU A 157 -3.00 0.98 8.22
CA LEU A 157 -1.93 0.03 8.52
C LEU A 157 -2.33 -0.91 9.66
N LYS A 158 -2.94 -0.40 10.74
CA LYS A 158 -3.46 -1.24 11.83
C LYS A 158 -4.49 -2.25 11.33
N TYR A 159 -5.44 -1.80 10.53
CA TYR A 159 -6.45 -2.68 9.92
C TYR A 159 -5.79 -3.76 9.05
N VAL A 160 -4.87 -3.38 8.15
CA VAL A 160 -4.19 -4.33 7.26
C VAL A 160 -3.38 -5.36 8.07
N LEU A 161 -2.61 -4.93 9.08
CA LEU A 161 -1.79 -5.82 9.89
C LEU A 161 -2.63 -6.81 10.73
N THR A 162 -3.80 -6.39 11.22
CA THR A 162 -4.61 -7.20 12.15
C THR A 162 -5.68 -8.03 11.46
N LYS A 163 -6.22 -7.58 10.33
CA LYS A 163 -7.34 -8.23 9.63
C LYS A 163 -6.94 -8.88 8.31
N VAL A 164 -5.98 -8.29 7.58
CA VAL A 164 -5.63 -8.73 6.22
C VAL A 164 -4.42 -9.66 6.24
N VAL A 165 -3.30 -9.25 6.87
CA VAL A 165 -2.05 -10.01 6.91
C VAL A 165 -2.21 -11.45 7.43
N PRO A 166 -2.97 -11.72 8.50
CA PRO A 166 -3.16 -13.10 8.99
C PRO A 166 -3.80 -14.04 7.96
N ASN A 167 -4.47 -13.50 6.95
CA ASN A 167 -5.27 -14.24 5.98
C ASN A 167 -4.62 -14.29 4.58
N ILE A 168 -3.41 -13.74 4.38
CA ILE A 168 -2.78 -13.68 3.05
C ILE A 168 -2.49 -15.08 2.49
N SER A 169 -1.99 -15.99 3.32
CA SER A 169 -1.67 -17.37 2.90
C SER A 169 -2.91 -18.16 2.43
N LEU A 170 -4.11 -17.75 2.87
CA LEU A 170 -5.39 -18.39 2.51
C LEU A 170 -5.94 -17.92 1.14
N MET A 171 -5.38 -16.86 0.55
CA MET A 171 -5.84 -16.36 -0.74
C MET A 171 -5.48 -17.34 -1.86
N LYS A 172 -6.44 -17.65 -2.73
CA LYS A 172 -6.23 -18.61 -3.84
C LYS A 172 -5.29 -18.11 -4.94
N ASN A 173 -5.27 -16.80 -5.17
CA ASN A 173 -4.53 -16.20 -6.27
C ASN A 173 -3.16 -15.65 -5.79
N PRO A 174 -2.02 -16.17 -6.27
CA PRO A 174 -0.70 -15.70 -5.87
C PRO A 174 -0.44 -14.24 -6.25
N LEU A 175 -1.07 -13.72 -7.31
CA LEU A 175 -0.95 -12.31 -7.69
C LEU A 175 -1.62 -11.39 -6.67
N ASP A 176 -2.71 -11.82 -6.07
CA ASP A 176 -3.40 -11.03 -5.04
C ASP A 176 -2.60 -10.99 -3.75
N GLN A 177 -2.05 -12.13 -3.32
CA GLN A 177 -1.09 -12.19 -2.21
C GLN A 177 0.07 -11.20 -2.43
N ARG A 178 0.65 -11.23 -3.63
CA ARG A 178 1.76 -10.36 -4.04
C ARG A 178 1.38 -8.89 -3.93
N ASN A 179 0.23 -8.50 -4.48
CA ASN A 179 -0.21 -7.11 -4.51
C ASN A 179 -0.55 -6.57 -3.11
N ILE A 180 -1.13 -7.40 -2.25
CA ILE A 180 -1.41 -7.04 -0.86
C ILE A 180 -0.11 -6.88 -0.06
N LEU A 181 0.86 -7.78 -0.21
CA LEU A 181 2.17 -7.64 0.42
C LEU A 181 2.91 -6.39 -0.05
N HIS A 182 2.81 -6.07 -1.34
CA HIS A 182 3.37 -4.83 -1.87
C HIS A 182 2.72 -3.59 -1.26
N LEU A 183 1.40 -3.61 -1.06
CA LEU A 183 0.67 -2.56 -0.37
C LEU A 183 1.14 -2.42 1.08
N VAL A 184 1.27 -3.52 1.84
CA VAL A 184 1.80 -3.51 3.21
C VAL A 184 3.15 -2.79 3.24
N ALA A 185 4.08 -3.15 2.35
CA ALA A 185 5.40 -2.52 2.28
C ALA A 185 5.33 -1.00 2.02
N LYS A 186 4.38 -0.52 1.21
CA LYS A 186 4.15 0.92 1.00
C LYS A 186 3.63 1.62 2.25
N LEU A 187 2.70 1.00 2.97
CA LEU A 187 2.11 1.57 4.18
C LEU A 187 3.13 1.68 5.32
N CYS A 188 4.04 0.70 5.44
CA CYS A 188 5.08 0.68 6.48
C CYS A 188 6.07 1.85 6.41
N LEU A 189 6.18 2.54 5.28
CA LEU A 189 6.99 3.77 5.15
C LEU A 189 6.42 4.95 5.94
N HIS A 190 5.10 4.94 6.17
CA HIS A 190 4.37 6.03 6.79
C HIS A 190 3.40 5.47 7.86
N PRO A 191 3.92 4.84 8.93
CA PRO A 191 3.11 4.12 9.91
C PRO A 191 2.22 5.03 10.77
N GLY A 192 2.56 6.32 10.85
CA GLY A 192 1.80 7.32 11.59
C GLY A 192 1.93 7.22 13.11
N GLU A 193 1.53 8.29 13.80
CA GLU A 193 1.64 8.36 15.26
C GLU A 193 0.76 7.32 15.95
N SER A 194 -0.41 7.01 15.39
CA SER A 194 -1.31 6.01 15.98
C SER A 194 -0.65 4.62 16.07
N PHE A 195 0.19 4.24 15.11
CA PHE A 195 0.97 3.00 15.18
C PHE A 195 2.09 3.15 16.21
N LYS A 196 2.93 4.18 16.08
CA LYS A 196 4.13 4.37 16.92
C LYS A 196 3.83 4.42 18.42
N SER A 197 2.73 5.06 18.81
CA SER A 197 2.33 5.19 20.22
C SER A 197 1.50 4.02 20.76
N SER A 198 1.36 2.93 19.99
CA SER A 198 0.58 1.76 20.41
C SER A 198 1.21 1.06 21.61
N SER A 199 0.34 0.48 22.45
CA SER A 199 0.77 -0.33 23.60
C SER A 199 1.56 -1.57 23.16
N LEU A 200 2.28 -2.18 24.10
CA LEU A 200 3.00 -3.43 23.83
C LEU A 200 2.04 -4.55 23.36
N GLN A 201 0.88 -4.70 23.99
CA GLN A 201 -0.10 -5.71 23.61
C GLN A 201 -0.64 -5.50 22.18
N ASP A 202 -0.90 -4.25 21.81
CA ASP A 202 -1.37 -3.92 20.46
C ASP A 202 -0.27 -4.12 19.42
N SER A 203 0.97 -3.75 19.74
CA SER A 203 2.11 -3.97 18.82
C SER A 203 2.34 -5.45 18.56
N GLN A 204 2.18 -6.32 19.58
CA GLN A 204 2.23 -7.77 19.38
C GLN A 204 1.12 -8.27 18.44
N LYS A 205 -0.14 -7.85 18.65
CA LYS A 205 -1.26 -8.21 17.75
C LYS A 205 -1.04 -7.78 16.30
N MET A 206 -0.32 -6.69 16.07
CA MET A 206 -0.03 -6.16 14.74
C MET A 206 1.19 -6.83 14.09
N LEU A 207 2.26 -7.08 14.84
CA LEU A 207 3.54 -7.57 14.31
C LEU A 207 3.62 -9.10 14.26
N LEU A 208 2.96 -9.81 15.17
CA LEU A 208 3.03 -11.26 15.25
C LEU A 208 2.50 -11.97 13.99
N PRO A 209 1.39 -11.55 13.35
CA PRO A 209 0.96 -12.16 12.09
C PRO A 209 1.99 -12.02 10.97
N LEU A 210 2.64 -10.86 10.88
CA LEU A 210 3.69 -10.59 9.90
C LEU A 210 4.93 -11.45 10.15
N TYR A 211 5.32 -11.57 11.42
CA TYR A 211 6.41 -12.43 11.85
C TYR A 211 6.12 -13.91 11.56
N ASN A 212 4.95 -14.41 11.93
CA ASN A 212 4.57 -15.80 11.73
C ASN A 212 4.57 -16.15 10.24
N TYR A 213 3.98 -15.29 9.40
CA TYR A 213 3.98 -15.52 7.96
C TYR A 213 5.40 -15.49 7.36
N LEU A 214 6.28 -14.60 7.85
CA LEU A 214 7.69 -14.63 7.47
C LEU A 214 8.37 -15.94 7.86
N MET A 215 8.13 -16.44 9.08
CA MET A 215 8.73 -17.68 9.58
C MET A 215 8.23 -18.93 8.84
N GLU A 216 6.99 -18.92 8.34
CA GLU A 216 6.42 -19.96 7.48
C GLU A 216 7.07 -19.97 6.08
N VAL A 217 7.34 -18.79 5.51
CA VAL A 217 7.93 -18.68 4.17
C VAL A 217 9.45 -18.90 4.18
N LEU A 218 10.12 -18.59 5.30
CA LEU A 218 11.56 -18.81 5.45
C LEU A 218 11.90 -20.31 5.45
N PRO A 219 12.95 -20.73 4.70
CA PRO A 219 13.33 -22.13 4.62
C PRO A 219 13.76 -22.66 5.99
N ASP A 220 13.41 -23.91 6.27
CA ASP A 220 13.81 -24.58 7.51
C ASP A 220 15.31 -24.87 7.52
N VAL A 221 15.92 -24.68 8.69
CA VAL A 221 17.35 -24.96 8.89
C VAL A 221 17.50 -26.46 9.11
N PRO A 222 18.26 -27.18 8.27
CA PRO A 222 18.50 -28.61 8.45
C PRO A 222 19.20 -28.88 9.79
N SER A 223 18.78 -29.93 10.49
CA SER A 223 19.42 -30.37 11.74
C SER A 223 20.83 -30.91 11.52
N ASP A 224 21.15 -31.36 10.30
CA ASP A 224 22.48 -31.85 9.91
C ASP A 224 23.12 -30.91 8.87
N PRO A 225 24.25 -30.25 9.19
CA PRO A 225 24.98 -29.38 8.27
C PRO A 225 25.45 -30.08 6.98
N ASN A 226 25.58 -31.42 7.00
CA ASN A 226 26.13 -32.20 5.89
C ASN A 226 25.09 -32.61 4.84
N GLN A 227 23.79 -32.45 5.12
CA GLN A 227 22.72 -32.68 4.12
C GLN A 227 22.74 -31.65 2.97
N PHE A 228 23.50 -30.57 3.12
CA PHE A 228 23.64 -29.48 2.14
C PHE A 228 24.25 -29.91 0.81
N PHE A 229 25.14 -30.91 0.81
CA PHE A 229 25.98 -31.22 -0.34
C PHE A 229 25.63 -32.53 -1.07
N HIS A 230 24.78 -33.39 -0.47
CA HIS A 230 24.62 -34.76 -0.94
C HIS A 230 23.26 -35.11 -1.55
N SER A 231 22.28 -34.20 -1.56
CA SER A 231 20.98 -34.49 -2.17
C SER A 231 20.82 -33.78 -3.51
N SER A 232 20.36 -34.53 -4.50
CA SER A 232 19.84 -34.03 -5.80
C SER A 232 18.67 -33.04 -5.68
N GLY A 233 18.27 -32.64 -4.46
CA GLY A 233 17.25 -31.64 -4.14
C GLY A 233 17.75 -30.20 -4.05
N VAL A 234 19.06 -29.96 -4.17
CA VAL A 234 19.69 -28.62 -4.10
C VAL A 234 19.17 -27.64 -5.17
N SER A 235 18.78 -28.13 -6.35
CA SER A 235 18.10 -27.31 -7.37
C SER A 235 16.66 -26.95 -6.98
N THR A 236 15.93 -27.86 -6.34
CA THR A 236 14.53 -27.64 -5.94
C THR A 236 14.38 -26.65 -4.78
N LEU A 237 15.35 -26.60 -3.87
CA LEU A 237 15.36 -25.66 -2.76
C LEU A 237 15.66 -24.23 -3.25
N GLY A 238 16.64 -24.08 -4.16
CA GLY A 238 16.89 -22.81 -4.83
C GLY A 238 15.68 -22.28 -5.58
N ASP A 239 14.91 -23.17 -6.23
CA ASP A 239 13.69 -22.81 -6.97
C ASP A 239 12.55 -22.35 -6.05
N LYS A 240 12.39 -22.99 -4.89
CA LYS A 240 11.43 -22.54 -3.87
C LYS A 240 11.80 -21.16 -3.30
N VAL A 241 13.08 -20.93 -3.00
CA VAL A 241 13.56 -19.62 -2.52
C VAL A 241 13.36 -18.54 -3.58
N LEU A 242 13.62 -18.85 -4.85
CA LEU A 242 13.42 -17.91 -5.95
C LEU A 242 11.93 -17.57 -6.14
N ALA A 243 11.04 -18.56 -6.02
CA ALA A 243 9.60 -18.35 -6.09
C ALA A 243 9.07 -17.49 -4.92
N ALA A 244 9.64 -17.66 -3.72
CA ALA A 244 9.26 -16.92 -2.52
C ALA A 244 9.98 -15.57 -2.35
N ALA A 245 10.95 -15.24 -3.21
CA ALA A 245 11.84 -14.08 -3.06
C ALA A 245 11.10 -12.75 -2.85
N PHE A 246 10.07 -12.49 -3.65
CA PHE A 246 9.27 -11.27 -3.53
C PHE A 246 8.52 -11.20 -2.20
N THR A 247 7.93 -12.33 -1.78
CA THR A 247 7.19 -12.44 -0.53
C THR A 247 8.11 -12.18 0.65
N LEU A 248 9.28 -12.83 0.66
CA LEU A 248 10.33 -12.63 1.67
C LEU A 248 10.79 -11.17 1.73
N GLU A 249 11.02 -10.53 0.59
CA GLU A 249 11.40 -9.11 0.54
C GLU A 249 10.35 -8.22 1.18
N CYS A 250 9.08 -8.35 0.78
CA CYS A 250 8.01 -7.50 1.32
C CYS A 250 7.82 -7.71 2.83
N LEU A 251 7.86 -8.96 3.29
CA LEU A 251 7.70 -9.31 4.70
C LEU A 251 8.87 -8.80 5.55
N LEU A 252 10.12 -9.06 5.13
CA LEU A 252 11.31 -8.57 5.82
C LEU A 252 11.33 -7.04 5.86
N TYR A 253 11.06 -6.40 4.72
CA TYR A 253 11.01 -4.95 4.63
C TYR A 253 9.96 -4.36 5.57
N ALA A 254 8.73 -4.88 5.54
CA ALA A 254 7.66 -4.42 6.41
C ALA A 254 8.01 -4.62 7.90
N LEU A 255 8.47 -5.82 8.27
CA LEU A 255 8.76 -6.14 9.68
C LEU A 255 9.86 -5.25 10.25
N LEU A 256 10.97 -5.10 9.52
CA LEU A 256 12.11 -4.27 9.96
C LEU A 256 11.74 -2.79 10.08
N ASN A 257 10.96 -2.25 9.13
CA ASN A 257 10.51 -0.87 9.19
C ASN A 257 9.51 -0.59 10.32
N LEU A 258 8.79 -1.60 10.80
CA LEU A 258 7.81 -1.41 11.88
C LEU A 258 8.41 -1.68 13.27
N VAL A 259 9.30 -2.67 13.39
CA VAL A 259 9.94 -3.05 14.66
C VAL A 259 10.76 -1.94 15.29
N GLN A 260 11.35 -1.04 14.48
CA GLN A 260 12.09 0.11 15.01
C GLN A 260 11.24 1.01 15.94
N PHE A 261 9.92 0.99 15.79
CA PHE A 261 8.99 1.73 16.65
C PHE A 261 8.51 0.92 17.87
N HIS A 262 8.73 -0.40 17.86
CA HIS A 262 8.34 -1.32 18.93
C HIS A 262 9.48 -2.30 19.24
N PRO A 263 10.63 -1.81 19.76
CA PRO A 263 11.83 -2.63 20.00
C PRO A 263 11.59 -3.79 20.99
N LEU A 264 10.62 -3.62 21.90
CA LEU A 264 10.19 -4.65 22.84
C LEU A 264 9.65 -5.92 22.16
N PHE A 265 9.19 -5.83 20.91
CA PHE A 265 8.76 -7.01 20.15
C PHE A 265 9.86 -8.08 20.02
N PHE A 266 11.13 -7.66 19.97
CA PHE A 266 12.30 -8.54 19.93
C PHE A 266 13.13 -8.51 21.23
N GLY A 267 12.59 -7.95 22.32
CA GLY A 267 13.33 -7.83 23.58
C GLY A 267 14.54 -6.87 23.49
N MET A 268 14.53 -5.90 22.57
CA MET A 268 15.64 -4.97 22.33
C MET A 268 15.63 -3.75 23.27
N ALA A 269 15.15 -3.90 24.52
CA ALA A 269 15.12 -2.82 25.49
C ALA A 269 15.82 -3.21 26.79
N GLU A 270 16.39 -2.23 27.47
CA GLU A 270 16.94 -2.35 28.83
C GLU A 270 15.77 -2.42 29.83
N LEU A 271 15.09 -3.56 29.89
CA LEU A 271 14.14 -3.88 30.97
C LEU A 271 14.79 -4.92 31.90
N ALA A 272 14.27 -5.01 33.13
CA ALA A 272 14.73 -5.99 34.12
C ALA A 272 14.70 -7.41 33.55
N GLU A 273 15.74 -8.21 33.86
CA GLU A 273 16.03 -9.52 33.24
C GLU A 273 14.94 -10.61 33.43
N ASP A 274 13.89 -10.33 34.21
CA ASP A 274 12.89 -11.32 34.66
C ASP A 274 11.48 -11.11 34.06
N ASP A 275 11.37 -10.36 32.96
CA ASP A 275 10.11 -10.19 32.23
C ASP A 275 9.92 -11.30 31.17
N ASP A 276 8.90 -12.14 31.36
CA ASP A 276 8.53 -13.21 30.41
C ASP A 276 8.36 -12.71 28.97
N SER A 277 7.88 -11.47 28.79
CA SER A 277 7.68 -10.86 27.47
C SER A 277 9.00 -10.53 26.77
N LEU A 278 10.05 -10.18 27.54
CA LEU A 278 11.39 -9.93 27.03
C LEU A 278 12.04 -11.24 26.58
N ARG A 279 11.90 -12.31 27.38
CA ARG A 279 12.37 -13.65 27.02
C ARG A 279 11.73 -14.15 25.72
N GLU A 280 10.41 -14.00 25.58
CA GLU A 280 9.71 -14.37 24.34
C GLU A 280 10.22 -13.56 23.14
N GLY A 281 10.41 -12.24 23.31
CA GLY A 281 10.98 -11.36 22.30
C GLY A 281 12.37 -11.82 21.83
N VAL A 282 13.25 -12.17 22.77
CA VAL A 282 14.59 -12.71 22.48
C VAL A 282 14.50 -14.04 21.73
N CYS A 283 13.62 -14.96 22.13
CA CYS A 283 13.40 -16.22 21.43
C CYS A 283 12.91 -16.00 19.98
N ARG A 284 11.98 -15.06 19.77
CA ARG A 284 11.52 -14.68 18.41
C ARG A 284 12.67 -14.17 17.55
N LEU A 285 13.51 -13.30 18.12
CA LEU A 285 14.65 -12.73 17.43
C LEU A 285 15.69 -13.79 17.07
N GLN A 286 16.03 -14.68 18.01
CA GLN A 286 16.96 -15.78 17.77
C GLN A 286 16.46 -16.70 16.66
N SER A 287 15.18 -17.07 16.68
CA SER A 287 14.58 -17.95 15.66
C SER A 287 14.64 -17.31 14.27
N LEU A 288 14.32 -16.02 14.17
CA LEU A 288 14.41 -15.26 12.92
C LEU A 288 15.86 -15.19 12.42
N ARG A 289 16.81 -14.89 13.31
CA ARG A 289 18.24 -14.82 12.98
C ARG A 289 18.73 -16.12 12.36
N HIS A 290 18.43 -17.27 12.97
CA HIS A 290 18.87 -18.57 12.46
C HIS A 290 18.35 -18.83 11.04
N LYS A 291 17.05 -18.63 10.80
CA LYS A 291 16.45 -18.84 9.46
C LYS A 291 16.98 -17.85 8.42
N VAL A 292 17.19 -16.58 8.78
CA VAL A 292 17.71 -15.57 7.84
C VAL A 292 19.19 -15.79 7.51
N GLN A 293 20.01 -16.21 8.49
CA GLN A 293 21.40 -16.60 8.23
C GLN A 293 21.49 -17.80 7.29
N TYR A 294 20.60 -18.77 7.45
CA TYR A 294 20.51 -19.91 6.54
C TYR A 294 20.09 -19.48 5.13
N LEU A 295 19.07 -18.62 5.01
CA LEU A 295 18.65 -18.03 3.74
C LEU A 295 19.81 -17.28 3.05
N ALA A 296 20.59 -16.50 3.80
CA ALA A 296 21.77 -15.79 3.27
C ALA A 296 22.82 -16.75 2.69
N ARG A 297 23.12 -17.86 3.38
CA ARG A 297 24.04 -18.90 2.89
C ARG A 297 23.52 -19.57 1.62
N LEU A 298 22.21 -19.88 1.55
CA LEU A 298 21.57 -20.42 0.35
C LEU A 298 21.71 -19.47 -0.84
N ILE A 299 21.38 -18.18 -0.64
CA ILE A 299 21.51 -17.16 -1.70
C ILE A 299 22.95 -17.06 -2.17
N GLN A 300 23.92 -17.07 -1.26
CA GLN A 300 25.34 -16.99 -1.61
C GLN A 300 25.80 -18.20 -2.42
N SER A 301 25.38 -19.41 -2.05
CA SER A 301 25.68 -20.65 -2.77
C SER A 301 25.06 -20.66 -4.18
N HIS A 302 23.86 -20.09 -4.34
CA HIS A 302 23.10 -20.12 -5.59
C HIS A 302 23.20 -18.84 -6.43
N LYS A 303 24.05 -17.88 -6.04
CA LYS A 303 24.14 -16.56 -6.66
C LYS A 303 24.29 -16.62 -8.19
N SER A 304 25.19 -17.46 -8.69
CA SER A 304 25.48 -17.62 -10.13
C SER A 304 24.27 -18.14 -10.91
N THR A 305 23.60 -19.17 -10.38
CA THR A 305 22.42 -19.80 -10.98
C THR A 305 21.21 -18.87 -10.94
N ILE A 306 21.03 -18.14 -9.83
CA ILE A 306 19.99 -17.12 -9.69
C ILE A 306 20.21 -16.02 -10.72
N ILE A 307 21.42 -15.44 -10.83
CA ILE A 307 21.72 -14.38 -11.80
C ILE A 307 21.49 -14.86 -13.24
N ALA A 308 21.97 -16.05 -13.60
CA ALA A 308 21.79 -16.60 -14.94
C ALA A 308 20.32 -16.83 -15.30
N ARG A 309 19.53 -17.38 -14.36
CA ARG A 309 18.09 -17.60 -14.56
C ARG A 309 17.32 -16.29 -14.62
N TRP A 310 17.69 -15.31 -13.79
CA TRP A 310 17.15 -13.94 -13.85
C TRP A 310 17.36 -13.26 -15.20
N GLN A 311 18.56 -13.38 -15.78
CA GLN A 311 18.88 -12.84 -17.11
C GLN A 311 18.06 -13.48 -18.22
N LEU A 312 17.68 -14.76 -18.08
CA LEU A 312 16.85 -15.48 -19.04
C LEU A 312 15.36 -15.11 -18.95
N THR A 313 14.81 -14.89 -17.75
CA THR A 313 13.38 -14.59 -17.56
C THR A 313 12.99 -13.16 -17.92
N PHE A 314 13.93 -12.20 -17.93
CA PHE A 314 13.64 -10.76 -18.11
C PHE A 314 13.87 -10.21 -19.52
N ASN A 315 14.17 -11.07 -20.50
CA ASN A 315 14.25 -10.69 -21.91
C ASN A 315 12.85 -10.77 -22.55
N LYS A 316 11.94 -9.83 -22.19
CA LYS A 316 10.74 -9.39 -22.97
C LYS A 316 9.79 -8.47 -22.16
N ASP A 317 9.85 -7.17 -22.46
CA ASP A 317 8.75 -6.23 -22.77
C ASP A 317 7.39 -6.18 -22.02
N LEU A 318 7.16 -6.83 -20.87
CA LEU A 318 5.79 -6.94 -20.36
C LEU A 318 5.34 -6.02 -19.21
N TYR A 319 6.19 -5.50 -18.31
CA TYR A 319 5.68 -4.64 -17.22
C TYR A 319 6.71 -3.65 -16.64
N PRO A 320 6.70 -2.35 -17.03
CA PRO A 320 7.68 -1.35 -16.60
C PRO A 320 7.66 -1.06 -15.09
N ASP A 321 6.51 -1.15 -14.42
CA ASP A 321 6.40 -0.91 -12.96
C ASP A 321 6.95 -2.07 -12.11
N VAL A 322 6.92 -3.29 -12.64
CA VAL A 322 7.47 -4.49 -11.97
C VAL A 322 8.99 -4.47 -12.00
N THR A 323 9.60 -3.91 -13.04
CA THR A 323 11.06 -3.74 -13.18
C THR A 323 11.67 -2.95 -12.03
N SER A 324 11.00 -1.91 -11.49
CA SER A 324 11.57 -1.10 -10.41
C SER A 324 11.64 -1.83 -9.07
N LEU A 325 10.65 -2.68 -8.78
CA LEU A 325 10.59 -3.45 -7.54
C LEU A 325 11.47 -4.70 -7.59
N VAL A 326 11.61 -5.28 -8.78
CA VAL A 326 12.37 -6.50 -9.06
C VAL A 326 13.87 -6.20 -9.23
N VAL A 327 14.23 -5.08 -9.85
CA VAL A 327 15.59 -4.50 -9.76
C VAL A 327 15.91 -4.05 -8.34
N ARG A 328 14.88 -3.62 -7.56
CA ARG A 328 15.02 -3.47 -6.11
C ARG A 328 15.28 -4.82 -5.46
N SER A 329 14.53 -5.91 -5.69
CA SER A 329 14.79 -7.24 -5.10
C SER A 329 16.24 -7.71 -5.25
N VAL A 330 16.85 -7.55 -6.44
CA VAL A 330 18.28 -7.86 -6.68
C VAL A 330 19.23 -6.93 -5.91
N ARG A 331 18.83 -5.69 -5.64
CA ARG A 331 19.50 -4.75 -4.71
C ARG A 331 19.08 -4.96 -3.25
N THR A 332 17.95 -5.60 -2.98
CA THR A 332 17.36 -5.83 -1.67
C THR A 332 17.95 -7.07 -1.04
N PHE A 333 18.40 -8.07 -1.81
CA PHE A 333 19.17 -9.20 -1.28
C PHE A 333 20.50 -8.78 -0.61
N PRO A 334 21.35 -7.92 -1.23
CA PRO A 334 22.45 -7.28 -0.54
C PRO A 334 22.01 -6.38 0.63
N ARG A 335 20.83 -5.75 0.57
CA ARG A 335 20.26 -4.97 1.70
C ARG A 335 19.71 -5.83 2.82
N ILE A 336 19.19 -7.03 2.56
CA ILE A 336 18.77 -8.02 3.57
C ILE A 336 20.04 -8.52 4.27
N LEU A 337 21.08 -8.83 3.50
CA LEU A 337 22.41 -9.11 4.03
C LEU A 337 22.93 -7.91 4.86
N LEU A 338 22.93 -6.69 4.32
CA LEU A 338 23.37 -5.48 5.02
C LEU A 338 22.53 -5.16 6.24
N LEU A 339 21.20 -5.33 6.23
CA LEU A 339 20.30 -5.08 7.37
C LEU A 339 20.52 -6.12 8.46
N THR A 340 20.81 -7.37 8.09
CA THR A 340 21.22 -8.41 9.04
C THR A 340 22.63 -8.17 9.59
N CYS A 341 23.52 -7.55 8.82
CA CYS A 341 24.88 -7.21 9.23
C CYS A 341 24.99 -5.86 9.96
N SER A 342 24.11 -4.89 9.69
CA SER A 342 24.16 -3.51 10.20
C SER A 342 23.40 -3.34 11.52
N HIS A 343 22.38 -4.15 11.76
CA HIS A 343 21.67 -4.19 13.05
C HIS A 343 22.19 -5.30 13.99
N PHE A 344 23.06 -6.19 13.53
CA PHE A 344 23.61 -7.29 14.33
C PHE A 344 25.08 -7.54 13.95
N PRO A 345 26.07 -7.03 14.71
CA PRO A 345 27.47 -7.34 14.47
C PRO A 345 27.73 -8.83 14.72
N PHE A 346 28.49 -9.46 13.82
CA PHE A 346 28.97 -10.82 13.98
C PHE A 346 29.91 -10.88 15.19
N SER A 347 29.54 -11.69 16.19
CA SER A 347 30.47 -12.18 17.21
C SER A 347 30.98 -13.54 16.78
#